data_AF-A0A7C5MSD6-F1
#
_entry.id   AF-A0A7C5MSD6-F1
#
_cell.length_a   1.000
_cell.length_b   1.000
_cell.length_c   1.000
_cell.angle_alpha   90.00
_cell.angle_beta   90.00
_cell.angle_gamma   90.00
#
_symmetry.space_group_name_H-M   'P 1'
#
loop_
_entity.id
_entity.type
_entity.pdbx_description
1 polymer ?
#
loop_
_entity_poly.entity_id
_entity_poly.type
_entity_poly.pdbx_seq_one_letter_code
_entity_poly.pdbx_strand_id
1 'polypeptide(L)'
;MSANLSLPPDSGASNAPLAEEGKPASACDIVEALIGPVLVDPPVLYPFKGAVQKAHAIAVWNWLIRDINPDFVQEAARALSPQAMTGSRSVFPLELADAISRACRVASKDEEALRRLCVQIGGDEVYQSLDQIQNALRHHQLLPQAVAFGRAINNVHDEEALALALNSFPVNDPAVAALMMHAALGPVKSPYRLVSVILGMADAPTQQGIEAAGLGPVVEAILAHAQNQLGVFTDSYGKFADIDLACRALDRFNRLIVAVSIITQNDRNCLWGEQASGLIREISGMIEPRLARLDSDIRVSLRKPRTGADRTDPELILDALNGLYLLVAVKAAKESLALNSIVSTLWATTGRDLETLMSRSLEAFRKEPQNPVLLERLNAGIKMAEVRFNPEYAAILIRARDTAVK
;
A
#
# COMPACT_ATOMS: atom_id res chain seq x y z
N MET A 1 -37.72 -0.47 -35.69
CA MET A 1 -36.91 -0.53 -36.93
C MET A 1 -35.91 0.63 -36.86
N SER A 2 -34.99 0.65 -35.88
CA SER A 2 -33.75 -0.14 -35.82
C SER A 2 -32.74 0.31 -36.88
N ALA A 3 -32.05 1.42 -36.60
CA ALA A 3 -30.78 1.77 -37.21
C ALA A 3 -29.66 1.21 -36.31
N ASN A 4 -28.74 0.45 -36.89
CA ASN A 4 -27.67 -0.24 -36.19
C ASN A 4 -26.32 0.17 -36.80
N LEU A 5 -25.37 0.54 -35.92
CA LEU A 5 -23.91 0.31 -35.97
C LEU A 5 -23.12 1.08 -37.08
N SER A 6 -21.95 1.70 -36.85
CA SER A 6 -20.88 1.45 -35.87
C SER A 6 -20.07 2.72 -35.61
N LEU A 7 -19.64 2.92 -34.36
CA LEU A 7 -18.60 3.89 -33.96
C LEU A 7 -17.21 3.22 -34.07
N PRO A 8 -16.13 3.98 -34.35
CA PRO A 8 -14.77 3.45 -34.47
C PRO A 8 -14.19 3.05 -33.10
N PRO A 9 -13.27 2.07 -33.05
CA PRO A 9 -12.68 1.63 -31.79
C PRO A 9 -11.67 2.64 -31.24
N ASP A 10 -11.79 2.87 -29.93
CA ASP A 10 -10.84 3.55 -29.08
C ASP A 10 -9.42 3.00 -29.25
N SER A 11 -8.51 3.81 -29.79
CA SER A 11 -7.07 3.60 -29.64
C SER A 11 -6.64 4.05 -28.24
N GLY A 12 -6.96 3.23 -27.24
CA GLY A 12 -6.36 3.30 -25.92
C GLY A 12 -4.88 2.95 -26.03
N ALA A 13 -4.03 3.97 -26.18
CA ALA A 13 -2.60 3.84 -26.03
C ALA A 13 -2.29 3.44 -24.58
N SER A 14 -2.21 2.14 -24.35
CA SER A 14 -1.63 1.53 -23.16
C SER A 14 -0.16 1.96 -23.10
N ASN A 15 0.15 2.91 -22.21
CA ASN A 15 1.52 3.23 -21.81
C ASN A 15 2.08 2.06 -20.99
N ALA A 16 2.41 0.96 -21.67
CA ALA A 16 3.36 -0.01 -21.16
C ALA A 16 4.76 0.61 -21.32
N PRO A 17 5.59 0.67 -20.27
CA PRO A 17 6.97 1.09 -20.43
C PRO A 17 7.67 0.10 -21.37
N LEU A 18 8.16 0.61 -22.50
CA LEU A 18 9.08 -0.12 -23.36
C LEU A 18 10.29 -0.47 -22.51
N ALA A 19 10.49 -1.77 -22.26
CA ALA A 19 11.65 -2.27 -21.55
C ALA A 19 12.91 -1.83 -22.30
N GLU A 20 13.74 -1.02 -21.65
CA GLU A 20 15.10 -0.75 -22.12
C GLU A 20 15.89 -2.06 -22.08
N GLU A 21 16.09 -2.68 -23.25
CA GLU A 21 16.97 -3.83 -23.40
C GLU A 21 18.42 -3.42 -23.04
N GLY A 22 18.97 -4.04 -22.00
CA GLY A 22 20.42 -4.05 -21.77
C GLY A 22 20.94 -3.48 -20.45
N LYS A 23 20.09 -3.00 -19.53
CA LYS A 23 20.54 -2.66 -18.17
C LYS A 23 20.67 -3.95 -17.34
N PRO A 24 21.79 -4.18 -16.61
CA PRO A 24 21.85 -5.30 -15.67
C PRO A 24 20.71 -5.13 -14.66
N ALA A 25 19.86 -6.15 -14.54
CA ALA A 25 18.76 -6.15 -13.58
C ALA A 25 19.33 -5.83 -12.19
N SER A 26 18.76 -4.83 -11.53
CA SER A 26 19.19 -4.47 -10.19
C SER A 26 18.88 -5.62 -9.22
N ALA A 27 19.55 -5.66 -8.07
CA ALA A 27 19.23 -6.64 -7.01
C ALA A 27 17.74 -6.61 -6.65
N CYS A 28 17.14 -5.42 -6.68
CA CYS A 28 15.71 -5.21 -6.47
C CYS A 28 14.88 -5.94 -7.52
N ASP A 29 15.18 -5.74 -8.81
CA ASP A 29 14.43 -6.35 -9.92
C ASP A 29 14.51 -7.88 -9.89
N ILE A 30 15.69 -8.42 -9.54
CA ILE A 30 15.91 -9.87 -9.44
C ILE A 30 15.08 -10.45 -8.30
N VAL A 31 15.15 -9.86 -7.11
CA VAL A 31 14.41 -10.33 -5.94
C VAL A 31 12.90 -10.23 -6.15
N GLU A 32 12.42 -9.15 -6.75
CA GLU A 32 11.01 -8.98 -7.13
C GLU A 32 10.55 -10.03 -8.15
N ALA A 33 11.39 -10.35 -9.13
CA ALA A 33 11.05 -11.37 -10.13
C ALA A 33 10.96 -12.79 -9.53
N LEU A 34 11.75 -13.08 -8.50
CA LEU A 34 11.82 -14.41 -7.88
C LEU A 34 10.70 -14.63 -6.84
N ILE A 35 10.51 -13.66 -5.93
CA ILE A 35 9.63 -13.82 -4.76
C ILE A 35 8.75 -12.58 -4.50
N GLY A 36 8.58 -11.69 -5.48
CA GLY A 36 7.81 -10.45 -5.38
C GLY A 36 6.46 -10.54 -4.65
N PRO A 37 5.61 -11.56 -4.88
CA PRO A 37 4.32 -11.67 -4.21
C PRO A 37 4.34 -11.77 -2.68
N VAL A 38 5.51 -12.07 -2.08
CA VAL A 38 5.67 -12.16 -0.62
C VAL A 38 6.55 -11.06 -0.03
N LEU A 39 7.00 -10.11 -0.87
CA LEU A 39 7.83 -9.01 -0.41
C LEU A 39 6.98 -7.93 0.27
N VAL A 40 7.48 -7.43 1.39
CA VAL A 40 6.95 -6.24 2.06
C VAL A 40 8.03 -5.18 2.20
N ASP A 41 7.60 -3.92 2.10
CA ASP A 41 8.43 -2.75 2.27
C ASP A 41 8.40 -2.27 3.72
N PRO A 42 9.50 -1.66 4.21
CA PRO A 42 9.52 -1.03 5.53
C PRO A 42 8.52 0.15 5.61
N PRO A 43 8.02 0.50 6.81
CA PRO A 43 8.38 -0.07 8.11
C PRO A 43 7.66 -1.38 8.45
N VAL A 44 8.40 -2.32 9.05
CA VAL A 44 7.88 -3.61 9.52
C VAL A 44 7.90 -3.64 11.05
N LEU A 45 6.74 -3.43 11.67
CA LEU A 45 6.58 -3.42 13.13
C LEU A 45 6.46 -4.84 13.69
N TYR A 46 5.77 -5.71 12.95
CA TYR A 46 5.49 -7.09 13.33
C TYR A 46 6.00 -8.05 12.25
N PRO A 47 6.81 -9.06 12.63
CA PRO A 47 7.21 -10.11 11.71
C PRO A 47 6.05 -11.09 11.49
N PHE A 48 5.72 -11.36 10.22
CA PHE A 48 4.72 -12.36 9.84
C PHE A 48 5.39 -13.43 9.00
N LYS A 49 5.08 -14.71 9.26
CA LYS A 49 5.73 -15.85 8.60
C LYS A 49 5.56 -15.88 7.08
N GLY A 50 4.49 -15.26 6.57
CA GLY A 50 4.24 -15.16 5.13
C GLY A 50 4.85 -13.96 4.42
N ALA A 51 5.44 -13.00 5.16
CA ALA A 51 5.90 -11.72 4.63
C ALA A 51 7.42 -11.56 4.75
N VAL A 52 8.11 -11.44 3.63
CA VAL A 52 9.56 -11.30 3.55
C VAL A 52 9.92 -9.82 3.39
N GLN A 53 10.76 -9.28 4.27
CA GLN A 53 11.22 -7.90 4.11
C GLN A 53 12.10 -7.77 2.86
N LYS A 54 11.75 -6.84 1.98
CA LYS A 54 12.47 -6.59 0.73
C LYS A 54 13.95 -6.26 0.97
N ALA A 55 14.24 -5.44 1.97
CA ALA A 55 15.60 -5.09 2.36
C ALA A 55 16.43 -6.33 2.76
N HIS A 56 15.84 -7.28 3.49
CA HIS A 56 16.50 -8.52 3.90
C HIS A 56 16.76 -9.43 2.70
N ALA A 57 15.79 -9.57 1.79
CA ALA A 57 15.96 -10.36 0.58
C ALA A 57 17.06 -9.79 -0.34
N ILE A 58 17.16 -8.46 -0.45
CA ILE A 58 18.26 -7.79 -1.18
C ILE A 58 19.61 -8.03 -0.49
N ALA A 59 19.67 -7.95 0.84
CA ALA A 59 20.90 -8.24 1.59
C ALA A 59 21.37 -9.70 1.38
N VAL A 60 20.45 -10.66 1.43
CA VAL A 60 20.74 -12.08 1.14
C VAL A 60 21.20 -12.27 -0.30
N TRP A 61 20.57 -11.61 -1.27
CA TRP A 61 21.03 -11.64 -2.67
C TRP A 61 22.47 -11.11 -2.80
N ASN A 62 22.77 -9.96 -2.20
CA ASN A 62 24.11 -9.37 -2.25
C ASN A 62 25.16 -10.27 -1.59
N TRP A 63 24.81 -10.95 -0.49
CA TRP A 63 25.67 -11.94 0.13
C TRP A 63 25.90 -13.16 -0.76
N LEU A 64 24.85 -13.70 -1.41
CA LEU A 64 24.97 -14.83 -2.33
C LEU A 64 25.96 -14.55 -3.47
N ILE A 65 25.89 -13.37 -4.08
CA ILE A 65 26.80 -13.02 -5.19
C ILE A 65 28.22 -12.68 -4.71
N ARG A 66 28.37 -12.11 -3.50
CA ARG A 66 29.66 -11.66 -2.98
C ARG A 66 30.47 -12.82 -2.38
N ASP A 67 29.82 -13.67 -1.59
CA ASP A 67 30.49 -14.66 -0.74
C ASP A 67 30.26 -16.12 -1.18
N ILE A 68 29.21 -16.41 -1.97
CA ILE A 68 28.86 -17.79 -2.34
C ILE A 68 29.17 -18.10 -3.79
N ASN A 69 28.55 -17.40 -4.74
CA ASN A 69 28.79 -17.59 -6.17
C ASN A 69 28.50 -16.29 -6.97
N PRO A 70 29.55 -15.60 -7.45
CA PRO A 70 29.39 -14.42 -8.31
C PRO A 70 28.67 -14.70 -9.63
N ASP A 71 28.72 -15.95 -10.15
CA ASP A 71 28.09 -16.31 -11.42
C ASP A 71 26.55 -16.29 -11.36
N PHE A 72 25.96 -16.25 -10.15
CA PHE A 72 24.52 -16.08 -9.96
C PHE A 72 23.95 -14.84 -10.65
N VAL A 73 24.75 -13.79 -10.85
CA VAL A 73 24.32 -12.60 -11.62
C VAL A 73 24.02 -12.97 -13.07
N GLN A 74 24.89 -13.77 -13.70
CA GLN A 74 24.71 -14.21 -15.09
C GLN A 74 23.59 -15.25 -15.20
N GLU A 75 23.49 -16.15 -14.22
CA GLU A 75 22.42 -17.14 -14.16
C GLU A 75 21.05 -16.49 -13.98
N ALA A 76 20.94 -15.47 -13.12
CA ALA A 76 19.72 -14.66 -12.96
C ALA A 76 19.35 -13.98 -14.28
N ALA A 77 20.30 -13.35 -14.97
CA ALA A 77 20.06 -12.72 -16.27
C ALA A 77 19.53 -13.72 -17.31
N ARG A 78 20.04 -14.96 -17.32
CA ARG A 78 19.56 -16.02 -18.22
C ARG A 78 18.17 -16.52 -17.82
N ALA A 79 17.97 -16.86 -16.55
CA ALA A 79 16.73 -17.43 -16.03
C ALA A 79 15.55 -16.43 -16.12
N LEU A 80 15.79 -15.15 -15.85
CA LEU A 80 14.76 -14.11 -15.86
C LEU A 80 14.55 -13.48 -17.24
N SER A 81 15.35 -13.85 -18.25
CA SER A 81 15.17 -13.35 -19.62
C SER A 81 13.80 -13.75 -20.19
N PRO A 82 13.17 -12.91 -21.03
CA PRO A 82 11.87 -13.23 -21.65
C PRO A 82 11.89 -14.56 -22.44
N GLN A 83 13.05 -14.91 -23.00
CA GLN A 83 13.29 -16.08 -23.83
C GLN A 83 13.70 -17.33 -23.03
N ALA A 84 13.82 -17.22 -21.70
CA ALA A 84 14.21 -18.33 -20.85
C ALA A 84 13.24 -19.49 -20.97
N MET A 85 13.78 -20.71 -21.10
CA MET A 85 12.97 -21.92 -21.02
C MET A 85 12.32 -22.05 -19.64
N THR A 86 11.07 -22.50 -19.59
CA THR A 86 10.30 -22.67 -18.35
C THR A 86 11.06 -23.47 -17.28
N GLY A 87 11.84 -24.48 -17.68
CA GLY A 87 12.68 -25.27 -16.78
C GLY A 87 13.81 -24.47 -16.11
N SER A 88 14.44 -23.53 -16.83
CA SER A 88 15.51 -22.69 -16.26
C SER A 88 14.96 -21.71 -15.22
N ARG A 89 13.77 -21.15 -15.46
CA ARG A 89 13.06 -20.29 -14.50
C ARG A 89 12.73 -21.01 -13.20
N SER A 90 12.39 -22.30 -13.27
CA SER A 90 12.05 -23.10 -12.10
C SER A 90 13.24 -23.62 -11.31
N VAL A 91 14.38 -23.82 -11.95
CA VAL A 91 15.57 -24.44 -11.32
C VAL A 91 16.39 -23.40 -10.56
N PHE A 92 16.58 -22.21 -11.13
CA PHE A 92 17.44 -21.18 -10.54
C PHE A 92 17.06 -20.80 -9.08
N PRO A 93 15.79 -20.56 -8.72
CA PRO A 93 15.44 -20.25 -7.33
C PRO A 93 15.72 -21.41 -6.36
N LEU A 94 15.62 -22.66 -6.83
CA LEU A 94 15.95 -23.84 -6.03
C LEU A 94 17.47 -23.93 -5.79
N GLU A 95 18.28 -23.58 -6.79
CA GLU A 95 19.74 -23.53 -6.65
C GLU A 95 20.17 -22.49 -5.61
N LEU A 96 19.52 -21.32 -5.59
CA LEU A 96 19.74 -20.29 -4.56
C LEU A 96 19.34 -20.81 -3.17
N ALA A 97 18.17 -21.44 -3.04
CA ALA A 97 17.72 -22.02 -1.78
C ALA A 97 18.67 -23.11 -1.26
N ASP A 98 19.21 -23.95 -2.14
CA ASP A 98 20.17 -24.99 -1.77
C ASP A 98 21.53 -24.40 -1.42
N ALA A 99 21.96 -23.30 -2.06
CA ALA A 99 23.15 -22.56 -1.69
C ALA A 99 23.04 -21.98 -0.27
N ILE A 100 21.92 -21.36 0.07
CA ILE A 100 21.60 -20.89 1.44
C ILE A 100 21.69 -22.07 2.42
N SER A 101 21.02 -23.18 2.10
CA SER A 101 20.98 -24.38 2.96
C SER A 101 22.37 -24.94 3.27
N ARG A 102 23.24 -25.00 2.25
CA ARG A 102 24.61 -25.50 2.41
C ARG A 102 25.41 -24.56 3.31
N ALA A 103 25.32 -23.24 3.12
CA ALA A 103 26.01 -22.27 3.94
C ALA A 103 25.56 -22.35 5.41
N CYS A 104 24.26 -22.39 5.67
CA CYS A 104 23.71 -22.54 7.03
C CYS A 104 24.17 -23.83 7.70
N ARG A 105 24.15 -24.96 6.97
CA ARG A 105 24.59 -26.27 7.51
C ARG A 105 26.09 -26.33 7.81
N VAL A 106 26.91 -25.60 7.07
CA VAL A 106 28.34 -25.49 7.35
C VAL A 106 28.56 -24.63 8.60
N ALA A 107 27.90 -23.48 8.66
CA ALA A 107 28.01 -22.56 9.80
C ALA A 107 27.48 -23.19 11.10
N SER A 108 26.38 -23.94 11.07
CA SER A 108 25.75 -24.51 12.27
C SER A 108 26.61 -25.52 13.06
N LYS A 109 27.77 -25.91 12.52
CA LYS A 109 28.72 -26.81 13.19
C LYS A 109 29.69 -26.09 14.12
N ASP A 110 29.79 -24.76 14.02
CA ASP A 110 30.73 -23.94 14.76
C ASP A 110 30.10 -22.57 15.11
N GLU A 111 30.15 -22.19 16.38
CA GLU A 111 29.56 -20.94 16.86
C GLU A 111 30.25 -19.72 16.24
N GLU A 112 31.56 -19.79 16.02
CA GLU A 112 32.30 -18.72 15.35
C GLU A 112 31.91 -18.60 13.87
N ALA A 113 31.68 -19.73 13.20
CA ALA A 113 31.17 -19.74 11.83
C ALA A 113 29.74 -19.18 11.73
N LEU A 114 28.87 -19.44 12.70
CA LEU A 114 27.54 -18.82 12.79
C LEU A 114 27.63 -17.29 12.97
N ARG A 115 28.50 -16.82 13.87
CA ARG A 115 28.72 -15.37 14.07
C ARG A 115 29.23 -14.71 12.78
N ARG A 116 30.16 -15.34 12.08
CA ARG A 116 30.67 -14.84 10.79
C ARG A 116 29.58 -14.80 9.73
N LEU A 117 28.75 -15.84 9.62
CA LEU A 117 27.63 -15.87 8.68
C LEU A 117 26.64 -14.73 8.95
N CYS A 118 26.29 -14.50 10.22
CA CYS A 118 25.43 -13.41 10.65
C CYS A 118 25.99 -12.04 10.24
N VAL A 119 27.29 -11.80 10.48
CA VAL A 119 27.97 -10.55 10.05
C VAL A 119 28.00 -10.41 8.53
N GLN A 120 28.28 -11.49 7.79
CA GLN A 120 28.36 -11.47 6.33
C GLN A 120 27.01 -11.14 5.68
N ILE A 121 25.92 -11.72 6.17
CA ILE A 121 24.58 -11.55 5.59
C ILE A 121 24.00 -10.14 5.89
N GLY A 122 24.53 -9.43 6.87
CA GLY A 122 24.14 -8.05 7.18
C GLY A 122 23.54 -7.87 8.57
N GLY A 123 23.73 -8.83 9.48
CA GLY A 123 23.32 -8.75 10.88
C GLY A 123 22.25 -9.78 11.27
N ASP A 124 21.86 -9.72 12.54
CA ASP A 124 21.00 -10.74 13.17
C ASP A 124 19.58 -10.73 12.58
N GLU A 125 19.02 -9.56 12.28
CA GLU A 125 17.68 -9.43 11.72
C GLU A 125 17.54 -10.10 10.34
N VAL A 126 18.56 -9.94 9.49
CA VAL A 126 18.60 -10.57 8.17
C VAL A 126 18.82 -12.09 8.31
N TYR A 127 19.67 -12.50 9.26
CA TYR A 127 19.88 -13.92 9.57
C TYR A 127 18.59 -14.60 10.07
N GLN A 128 17.82 -13.97 10.95
CA GLN A 128 16.53 -14.48 11.41
C GLN A 128 15.51 -14.64 10.27
N SER A 129 15.61 -13.80 9.23
CA SER A 129 14.74 -13.86 8.05
C SER A 129 15.19 -14.88 6.99
N LEU A 130 16.37 -15.49 7.16
CA LEU A 130 17.01 -16.30 6.13
C LEU A 130 16.21 -17.59 5.81
N ASP A 131 15.65 -18.23 6.83
CA ASP A 131 14.80 -19.43 6.65
C ASP A 131 13.53 -19.10 5.86
N GLN A 132 12.93 -17.94 6.15
CA GLN A 132 11.75 -17.46 5.44
C GLN A 132 12.05 -17.17 3.96
N ILE A 133 13.18 -16.49 3.67
CA ILE A 133 13.64 -16.20 2.31
C ILE A 133 13.93 -17.50 1.56
N GLN A 134 14.63 -18.44 2.21
CA GLN A 134 14.90 -19.76 1.66
C GLN A 134 13.60 -20.50 1.34
N ASN A 135 12.60 -20.47 2.22
CA ASN A 135 11.33 -21.13 2.03
C ASN A 135 10.54 -20.52 0.85
N ALA A 136 10.57 -19.19 0.71
CA ALA A 136 9.98 -18.49 -0.43
C ALA A 136 10.64 -18.89 -1.77
N LEU A 137 11.96 -19.03 -1.80
CA LEU A 137 12.71 -19.49 -2.97
C LEU A 137 12.40 -20.96 -3.32
N ARG A 138 12.34 -21.84 -2.31
CA ARG A 138 11.98 -23.27 -2.49
C ARG A 138 10.59 -23.43 -3.12
N HIS A 139 9.63 -22.60 -2.69
CA HIS A 139 8.23 -22.71 -3.10
C HIS A 139 7.81 -21.63 -4.12
N HIS A 140 8.76 -20.98 -4.80
CA HIS A 140 8.47 -19.86 -5.72
C HIS A 140 7.41 -20.21 -6.79
N GLN A 141 7.37 -21.46 -7.26
CA GLN A 141 6.40 -21.92 -8.28
C GLN A 141 4.95 -21.87 -7.80
N LEU A 142 4.73 -21.91 -6.49
CA LEU A 142 3.41 -21.84 -5.88
C LEU A 142 2.93 -20.39 -5.73
N LEU A 143 3.83 -19.40 -5.73
CA LEU A 143 3.47 -17.99 -5.54
C LEU A 143 2.57 -17.47 -6.68
N PRO A 144 2.85 -17.71 -7.98
CA PRO A 144 1.93 -17.33 -9.05
C PRO A 144 0.56 -17.99 -8.93
N GLN A 145 0.50 -19.25 -8.47
CA GLN A 145 -0.75 -19.98 -8.27
C GLN A 145 -1.57 -19.36 -7.13
N ALA A 146 -0.92 -19.00 -6.04
CA ALA A 146 -1.54 -18.27 -4.92
C ALA A 146 -2.09 -16.92 -5.37
N VAL A 147 -1.33 -16.14 -6.16
CA VAL A 147 -1.81 -14.88 -6.73
C VAL A 147 -3.02 -15.10 -7.64
N ALA A 148 -2.98 -16.13 -8.49
CA ALA A 148 -4.12 -16.48 -9.35
C ALA A 148 -5.36 -16.86 -8.54
N PHE A 149 -5.19 -17.62 -7.45
CA PHE A 149 -6.24 -17.96 -6.50
C PHE A 149 -6.87 -16.72 -5.87
N GLY A 150 -6.06 -15.78 -5.36
CA GLY A 150 -6.54 -14.52 -4.81
C GLY A 150 -7.31 -13.66 -5.81
N ARG A 151 -6.90 -13.67 -7.08
CA ARG A 151 -7.65 -13.01 -8.17
C ARG A 151 -8.99 -13.71 -8.43
N ALA A 152 -9.02 -15.04 -8.42
CA ALA A 152 -10.21 -15.83 -8.65
C ALA A 152 -11.28 -15.63 -7.57
N ILE A 153 -10.87 -15.53 -6.29
CA ILE A 153 -11.78 -15.29 -5.16
C ILE A 153 -12.63 -14.03 -5.34
N ASN A 154 -12.10 -12.99 -6.00
CA ASN A 154 -12.85 -11.76 -6.25
C ASN A 154 -14.11 -11.97 -7.10
N ASN A 155 -14.18 -13.05 -7.89
CA ASN A 155 -15.31 -13.38 -8.77
C ASN A 155 -16.21 -14.50 -8.24
N VAL A 156 -15.79 -15.21 -7.19
CA VAL A 156 -16.64 -16.17 -6.50
C VAL A 156 -17.64 -15.35 -5.70
N HIS A 157 -18.96 -15.52 -5.86
CA HIS A 157 -19.96 -14.76 -5.10
C HIS A 157 -20.58 -15.54 -3.95
N ASP A 158 -20.60 -16.86 -4.09
CA ASP A 158 -21.10 -17.79 -3.08
C ASP A 158 -20.10 -17.95 -1.92
N GLU A 159 -20.61 -18.03 -0.68
CA GLU A 159 -19.80 -18.20 0.53
C GLU A 159 -19.39 -19.66 0.73
N GLU A 160 -20.25 -20.62 0.37
CA GLU A 160 -19.92 -22.04 0.46
C GLU A 160 -18.81 -22.41 -0.53
N ALA A 161 -18.88 -21.92 -1.77
CA ALA A 161 -17.81 -22.07 -2.75
C ALA A 161 -16.49 -21.43 -2.28
N LEU A 162 -16.54 -20.29 -1.56
CA LEU A 162 -15.34 -19.66 -1.01
C LEU A 162 -14.76 -20.49 0.15
N ALA A 163 -15.59 -21.02 1.04
CA ALA A 163 -15.16 -21.90 2.11
C ALA A 163 -14.51 -23.19 1.56
N LEU A 164 -15.12 -23.79 0.54
CA LEU A 164 -14.57 -24.95 -0.16
C LEU A 164 -13.22 -24.63 -0.82
N ALA A 165 -13.11 -23.47 -1.46
CA ALA A 165 -11.87 -23.01 -2.08
C ALA A 165 -10.74 -22.87 -1.04
N LEU A 166 -11.03 -22.30 0.13
CA LEU A 166 -10.06 -22.15 1.21
C LEU A 166 -9.64 -23.51 1.80
N ASN A 167 -10.59 -24.42 2.00
CA ASN A 167 -10.29 -25.79 2.45
C ASN A 167 -9.50 -26.62 1.43
N SER A 168 -9.71 -26.36 0.13
CA SER A 168 -9.00 -27.06 -0.93
C SER A 168 -7.55 -26.61 -1.09
N PHE A 169 -7.12 -25.56 -0.37
CA PHE A 169 -5.77 -25.02 -0.47
C PHE A 169 -4.78 -25.99 0.19
N PRO A 170 -4.00 -26.77 -0.59
CA PRO A 170 -3.37 -27.98 -0.08
C PRO A 170 -1.98 -27.63 0.45
N VAL A 171 -1.90 -27.16 1.69
CA VAL A 171 -0.62 -26.89 2.33
C VAL A 171 -0.63 -27.38 3.77
N ASN A 172 -0.07 -28.57 3.97
CA ASN A 172 0.08 -29.16 5.30
C ASN A 172 1.19 -28.48 6.12
N ASP A 173 2.12 -27.79 5.45
CA ASP A 173 3.20 -27.04 6.11
C ASP A 173 2.73 -25.61 6.46
N PRO A 174 2.63 -25.25 7.75
CA PRO A 174 2.21 -23.92 8.17
C PRO A 174 3.04 -22.77 7.59
N ALA A 175 4.35 -22.97 7.36
CA ALA A 175 5.23 -21.93 6.84
C ALA A 175 4.96 -21.65 5.36
N VAL A 176 4.75 -22.70 4.57
CA VAL A 176 4.37 -22.59 3.16
C VAL A 176 2.96 -22.02 3.03
N ALA A 177 2.05 -22.42 3.92
CA ALA A 177 0.68 -21.90 3.95
C ALA A 177 0.68 -20.39 4.18
N ALA A 178 1.51 -19.90 5.10
CA ALA A 178 1.66 -18.46 5.36
C ALA A 178 2.18 -17.69 4.15
N LEU A 179 3.23 -18.18 3.46
CA LEU A 179 3.75 -17.56 2.25
C LEU A 179 2.69 -17.48 1.14
N MET A 180 2.00 -18.60 0.94
CA MET A 180 0.97 -18.68 -0.10
C MET A 180 -0.24 -17.81 0.23
N MET A 181 -0.72 -17.78 1.48
CA MET A 181 -1.83 -16.90 1.86
C MET A 181 -1.46 -15.42 1.77
N HIS A 182 -0.21 -15.07 2.12
CA HIS A 182 0.28 -13.71 1.91
C HIS A 182 0.28 -13.32 0.42
N ALA A 183 0.79 -14.18 -0.46
CA ALA A 183 0.78 -13.97 -1.90
C ALA A 183 -0.64 -13.91 -2.49
N ALA A 184 -1.55 -14.76 -2.00
CA ALA A 184 -2.94 -14.79 -2.41
C ALA A 184 -3.71 -13.54 -1.99
N LEU A 185 -3.40 -12.95 -0.83
CA LEU A 185 -4.16 -11.81 -0.33
C LEU A 185 -3.89 -10.50 -1.07
N GLY A 186 -2.71 -10.34 -1.67
CA GLY A 186 -2.34 -9.14 -2.45
C GLY A 186 -3.43 -8.66 -3.41
N PRO A 187 -3.94 -9.51 -4.33
CA PRO A 187 -5.01 -9.14 -5.26
C PRO A 187 -6.44 -9.12 -4.68
N VAL A 188 -6.66 -9.52 -3.43
CA VAL A 188 -8.02 -9.63 -2.85
C VAL A 188 -8.61 -8.24 -2.59
N LYS A 189 -9.75 -7.92 -3.22
CA LYS A 189 -10.39 -6.59 -3.14
C LYS A 189 -11.26 -6.41 -1.89
N SER A 190 -11.87 -7.49 -1.39
CA SER A 190 -12.80 -7.48 -0.25
C SER A 190 -12.31 -8.40 0.87
N PRO A 191 -11.37 -7.93 1.72
CA PRO A 191 -10.86 -8.73 2.84
C PRO A 191 -11.95 -9.01 3.89
N TYR A 192 -12.95 -8.12 4.03
CA TYR A 192 -14.09 -8.30 4.91
C TYR A 192 -14.81 -9.63 4.66
N ARG A 193 -15.14 -9.92 3.40
CA ARG A 193 -15.86 -11.15 3.03
C ARG A 193 -15.04 -12.40 3.32
N LEU A 194 -13.72 -12.33 3.10
CA LEU A 194 -12.82 -13.43 3.41
C LEU A 194 -12.85 -13.75 4.91
N VAL A 195 -12.79 -12.73 5.77
CA VAL A 195 -12.90 -12.91 7.22
C VAL A 195 -14.27 -13.45 7.64
N SER A 196 -15.37 -12.97 7.05
CA SER A 196 -16.70 -13.49 7.36
C SER A 196 -16.83 -14.98 7.08
N VAL A 197 -16.28 -15.47 5.96
CA VAL A 197 -16.27 -16.90 5.63
C VAL A 197 -15.39 -17.69 6.59
N ILE A 198 -14.20 -17.18 6.93
CA ILE A 198 -13.29 -17.82 7.90
C ILE A 198 -13.96 -17.97 9.27
N LEU A 199 -14.70 -16.96 9.72
CA LEU A 199 -15.47 -17.03 10.97
C LEU A 199 -16.57 -18.09 10.93
N GLY A 200 -17.20 -18.29 9.78
CA GLY A 200 -18.19 -19.36 9.58
C GLY A 200 -17.56 -20.77 9.50
N MET A 201 -16.29 -20.86 9.11
CA MET A 201 -15.53 -22.12 9.07
C MET A 201 -14.93 -22.50 10.43
N ALA A 202 -14.70 -21.53 11.31
CA ALA A 202 -14.14 -21.75 12.63
C ALA A 202 -15.21 -22.21 13.63
N ASP A 203 -14.86 -23.12 14.54
CA ASP A 203 -15.76 -23.60 15.60
C ASP A 203 -16.16 -22.49 16.59
N ALA A 204 -15.32 -21.44 16.71
CA ALA A 204 -15.56 -20.28 17.54
C ALA A 204 -14.99 -19.01 16.87
N PRO A 205 -15.66 -17.84 17.04
CA PRO A 205 -15.22 -16.57 16.49
C PRO A 205 -14.11 -15.92 17.35
N THR A 206 -13.12 -16.70 17.75
CA THR A 206 -11.96 -16.28 18.56
C THR A 206 -10.66 -16.56 17.81
N GLN A 207 -9.55 -15.96 18.23
CA GLN A 207 -8.24 -16.24 17.63
C GLN A 207 -7.94 -17.75 17.67
N GLN A 208 -8.14 -18.37 18.83
CA GLN A 208 -7.90 -19.80 19.03
C GLN A 208 -8.76 -20.69 18.10
N GLY A 209 -10.03 -20.32 17.88
CA GLY A 209 -10.92 -21.07 16.98
C GLY A 209 -10.44 -21.02 15.53
N ILE A 210 -9.99 -19.86 15.07
CA ILE A 210 -9.47 -19.66 13.70
C ILE A 210 -8.13 -20.37 13.51
N GLU A 211 -7.25 -20.33 14.52
CA GLU A 211 -5.98 -21.06 14.50
C GLU A 211 -6.19 -22.58 14.49
N ALA A 212 -7.15 -23.09 15.29
CA ALA A 212 -7.50 -24.50 15.30
C ALA A 212 -8.05 -24.99 13.95
N ALA A 213 -8.75 -24.12 13.22
CA ALA A 213 -9.19 -24.37 11.85
C ALA A 213 -8.05 -24.26 10.80
N GLY A 214 -6.83 -23.91 11.20
CA GLY A 214 -5.69 -23.73 10.30
C GLY A 214 -5.72 -22.44 9.47
N LEU A 215 -6.62 -21.50 9.80
CA LEU A 215 -6.88 -20.28 9.03
C LEU A 215 -6.15 -19.04 9.57
N GLY A 216 -5.39 -19.19 10.66
CA GLY A 216 -4.54 -18.13 11.24
C GLY A 216 -3.64 -17.41 10.21
N PRO A 217 -2.96 -18.12 9.28
CA PRO A 217 -2.14 -17.48 8.25
C PRO A 217 -2.87 -16.48 7.36
N VAL A 218 -4.18 -16.60 7.20
CA VAL A 218 -4.98 -15.62 6.44
C VAL A 218 -5.08 -14.30 7.20
N VAL A 219 -5.30 -14.35 8.51
CA VAL A 219 -5.39 -13.13 9.34
C VAL A 219 -4.03 -12.46 9.46
N GLU A 220 -2.96 -13.24 9.63
CA GLU A 220 -1.58 -12.73 9.59
C GLU A 220 -1.25 -12.08 8.24
N ALA A 221 -1.69 -12.67 7.12
CA ALA A 221 -1.56 -12.04 5.81
C ALA A 221 -2.30 -10.69 5.75
N ILE A 222 -3.52 -10.59 6.30
CA ILE A 222 -4.29 -9.33 6.33
C ILE A 222 -3.52 -8.23 7.07
N LEU A 223 -2.97 -8.56 8.24
CA LEU A 223 -2.16 -7.64 9.02
C LEU A 223 -0.85 -7.27 8.31
N ALA A 224 -0.17 -8.23 7.69
CA ALA A 224 1.03 -7.96 6.90
C ALA A 224 0.77 -7.02 5.73
N HIS A 225 -0.35 -7.21 5.01
CA HIS A 225 -0.77 -6.30 3.92
C HIS A 225 -1.18 -4.93 4.43
N ALA A 226 -1.76 -4.83 5.63
CA ALA A 226 -2.07 -3.56 6.26
C ALA A 226 -0.78 -2.82 6.63
N GLN A 227 0.18 -3.53 7.22
CA GLN A 227 1.52 -3.01 7.52
C GLN A 227 2.25 -2.53 6.26
N ASN A 228 2.12 -3.25 5.15
CA ASN A 228 2.74 -2.87 3.88
C ASN A 228 2.21 -1.53 3.32
N GLN A 229 1.07 -1.01 3.83
CA GLN A 229 0.58 0.31 3.43
C GLN A 229 1.34 1.46 4.12
N LEU A 230 2.06 1.19 5.22
CA LEU A 230 2.74 2.22 6.01
C LEU A 230 3.90 2.87 5.23
N GLY A 231 4.62 2.08 4.42
CA GLY A 231 5.77 2.56 3.65
C GLY A 231 5.42 3.71 2.71
N VAL A 232 4.16 3.75 2.22
CA VAL A 232 3.67 4.87 1.41
C VAL A 232 3.76 6.18 2.18
N PHE A 233 3.53 6.21 3.49
CA PHE A 233 3.47 7.46 4.26
C PHE A 233 4.82 7.92 4.81
N THR A 234 5.87 7.10 4.74
CA THR A 234 7.20 7.48 5.23
C THR A 234 7.83 8.60 4.39
N ASP A 235 7.63 8.55 3.06
CA ASP A 235 8.21 9.53 2.13
C ASP A 235 7.16 10.50 1.51
N SER A 236 5.85 10.27 1.74
CA SER A 236 4.75 10.95 1.02
C SER A 236 4.29 12.29 1.60
N TYR A 237 5.14 13.04 2.29
CA TYR A 237 4.75 14.38 2.80
C TYR A 237 5.56 15.55 2.24
N GLY A 238 6.17 15.36 1.07
CA GLY A 238 6.80 16.42 0.28
C GLY A 238 5.89 17.02 -0.81
N LYS A 239 6.37 18.09 -1.46
CA LYS A 239 5.66 18.83 -2.53
C LYS A 239 5.26 17.98 -3.75
N PHE A 240 5.91 16.84 -3.94
CA PHE A 240 5.66 15.90 -5.05
C PHE A 240 5.16 14.54 -4.57
N ALA A 241 4.61 14.48 -3.35
CA ALA A 241 4.02 13.26 -2.86
C ALA A 241 2.86 12.81 -3.76
N ASP A 242 2.85 11.52 -4.11
CA ASP A 242 1.73 10.91 -4.81
C ASP A 242 0.55 10.78 -3.83
N ILE A 243 -0.23 11.86 -3.73
CA ILE A 243 -1.38 11.93 -2.83
C ILE A 243 -2.44 10.89 -3.20
N ASP A 244 -2.55 10.53 -4.48
CA ASP A 244 -3.49 9.51 -4.94
C ASP A 244 -3.06 8.13 -4.46
N LEU A 245 -1.76 7.83 -4.50
CA LEU A 245 -1.20 6.63 -3.89
C LEU A 245 -1.43 6.61 -2.38
N ALA A 246 -1.19 7.72 -1.67
CA ALA A 246 -1.45 7.82 -0.24
C ALA A 246 -2.93 7.60 0.11
N CYS A 247 -3.86 8.19 -0.65
CA CYS A 247 -5.29 7.98 -0.47
C CYS A 247 -5.71 6.53 -0.73
N ARG A 248 -5.17 5.89 -1.79
CA ARG A 248 -5.42 4.47 -2.09
C ARG A 248 -4.85 3.54 -1.03
N ALA A 249 -3.65 3.81 -0.55
CA ALA A 249 -3.01 3.06 0.53
C ALA A 249 -3.83 3.17 1.83
N LEU A 250 -4.35 4.35 2.14
CA LEU A 250 -5.23 4.56 3.30
C LEU A 250 -6.56 3.81 3.19
N ASP A 251 -7.21 3.87 2.02
CA ASP A 251 -8.44 3.11 1.77
C ASP A 251 -8.18 1.60 1.89
N ARG A 252 -7.07 1.11 1.32
CA ARG A 252 -6.67 -0.30 1.43
C ARG A 252 -6.42 -0.69 2.89
N PHE A 253 -5.66 0.11 3.63
CA PHE A 253 -5.40 -0.07 5.06
C PHE A 253 -6.70 -0.17 5.85
N ASN A 254 -7.61 0.80 5.66
CA ASN A 254 -8.92 0.85 6.31
C ASN A 254 -9.71 -0.44 6.08
N ARG A 255 -9.81 -0.92 4.84
CA ARG A 255 -10.53 -2.17 4.53
C ARG A 255 -9.95 -3.38 5.23
N LEU A 256 -8.62 -3.47 5.34
CA LEU A 256 -7.92 -4.57 5.99
C LEU A 256 -8.14 -4.54 7.51
N ILE A 257 -8.00 -3.37 8.14
CA ILE A 257 -8.23 -3.20 9.59
C ILE A 257 -9.68 -3.47 9.97
N VAL A 258 -10.65 -2.97 9.19
CA VAL A 258 -12.07 -3.27 9.42
C VAL A 258 -12.31 -4.78 9.35
N ALA A 259 -11.72 -5.49 8.40
CA ALA A 259 -11.85 -6.94 8.30
C ALA A 259 -11.34 -7.65 9.56
N VAL A 260 -10.14 -7.29 10.05
CA VAL A 260 -9.57 -7.88 11.28
C VAL A 260 -10.41 -7.54 12.52
N SER A 261 -10.99 -6.34 12.58
CA SER A 261 -11.75 -5.87 13.73
C SER A 261 -12.93 -6.79 14.10
N ILE A 262 -13.51 -7.49 13.13
CA ILE A 262 -14.61 -8.45 13.34
C ILE A 262 -14.17 -9.59 14.25
N ILE A 263 -12.92 -10.05 14.09
CA ILE A 263 -12.34 -11.13 14.88
C ILE A 263 -12.02 -10.60 16.28
N THR A 264 -11.33 -9.46 16.36
CA THR A 264 -10.75 -8.95 17.60
C THR A 264 -11.79 -8.41 18.58
N GLN A 265 -12.97 -7.99 18.10
CA GLN A 265 -14.06 -7.52 18.98
C GLN A 265 -14.58 -8.62 19.92
N ASN A 266 -14.44 -9.88 19.53
CA ASN A 266 -14.95 -11.03 20.28
C ASN A 266 -13.92 -11.61 21.26
N ASP A 267 -12.68 -11.12 21.25
CA ASP A 267 -11.56 -11.70 22.01
C ASP A 267 -10.67 -10.62 22.63
N ARG A 268 -10.78 -10.45 23.95
CA ARG A 268 -10.11 -9.38 24.70
C ARG A 268 -8.58 -9.53 24.76
N ASN A 269 -8.04 -10.74 24.59
CA ASN A 269 -6.61 -11.03 24.65
C ASN A 269 -6.06 -11.46 23.29
N CYS A 270 -6.68 -10.99 22.21
CA CYS A 270 -6.29 -11.33 20.85
C CYS A 270 -5.00 -10.60 20.45
N LEU A 271 -3.96 -11.38 20.13
CA LEU A 271 -2.67 -10.88 19.63
C LEU A 271 -2.86 -10.07 18.34
N TRP A 272 -3.75 -10.52 17.45
CA TRP A 272 -4.08 -9.78 16.22
C TRP A 272 -4.72 -8.42 16.50
N GLY A 273 -5.46 -8.29 17.61
CA GLY A 273 -6.02 -7.03 18.08
C GLY A 273 -4.95 -6.06 18.58
N GLU A 274 -3.96 -6.58 19.32
CA GLU A 274 -2.80 -5.79 19.75
C GLU A 274 -1.97 -5.30 18.55
N GLN A 275 -1.71 -6.19 17.59
CA GLN A 275 -0.99 -5.88 16.36
C GLN A 275 -1.74 -4.85 15.50
N ALA A 276 -3.05 -5.04 15.29
CA ALA A 276 -3.89 -4.08 14.58
C ALA A 276 -3.87 -2.71 15.26
N SER A 277 -3.98 -2.66 16.59
CA SER A 277 -3.94 -1.42 17.36
C SER A 277 -2.58 -0.71 17.22
N GLY A 278 -1.48 -1.45 17.21
CA GLY A 278 -0.14 -0.91 16.95
C GLY A 278 -0.01 -0.29 15.56
N LEU A 279 -0.51 -0.98 14.52
CA LEU A 279 -0.53 -0.47 13.15
C LEU A 279 -1.40 0.80 13.02
N ILE A 280 -2.58 0.83 13.65
CA ILE A 280 -3.47 2.00 13.69
C ILE A 280 -2.75 3.20 14.30
N ARG A 281 -2.04 2.99 15.42
CA ARG A 281 -1.27 4.04 16.08
C ARG A 281 -0.16 4.58 15.18
N GLU A 282 0.58 3.69 14.52
CA GLU A 282 1.71 4.07 13.67
C GLU A 282 1.26 4.92 12.47
N ILE A 283 0.28 4.44 11.70
CA ILE A 283 -0.22 5.18 10.53
C ILE A 283 -0.88 6.51 10.94
N SER A 284 -1.56 6.54 12.09
CA SER A 284 -2.14 7.77 12.64
C SER A 284 -1.06 8.79 12.98
N GLY A 285 0.04 8.35 13.62
CA GLY A 285 1.20 9.20 13.94
C GLY A 285 1.93 9.73 12.71
N MET A 286 1.94 8.99 11.59
CA MET A 286 2.50 9.46 10.32
C MET A 286 1.60 10.51 9.65
N ILE A 287 0.27 10.34 9.71
CA ILE A 287 -0.71 11.23 9.04
C ILE A 287 -0.94 12.53 9.81
N GLU A 288 -0.93 12.50 11.14
CA GLU A 288 -1.29 13.63 12.00
C GLU A 288 -0.49 14.91 11.69
N PRO A 289 0.86 14.89 11.57
CA PRO A 289 1.64 16.09 11.29
C PRO A 289 1.30 16.77 9.96
N ARG A 290 0.85 15.99 8.98
CA ARG A 290 0.41 16.55 7.70
C ARG A 290 -0.95 17.23 7.81
N LEU A 291 -1.89 16.62 8.54
CA LEU A 291 -3.22 17.19 8.78
C LEU A 291 -3.15 18.45 9.63
N ALA A 292 -2.29 18.48 10.65
CA ALA A 292 -2.13 19.64 11.53
C ALA A 292 -1.73 20.93 10.77
N ARG A 293 -1.06 20.80 9.62
CA ARG A 293 -0.64 21.93 8.77
C ARG A 293 -1.71 22.44 7.81
N LEU A 294 -2.73 21.62 7.52
CA LEU A 294 -3.70 21.88 6.45
C LEU A 294 -4.39 23.24 6.56
N ASP A 295 -4.83 23.62 7.76
CA ASP A 295 -5.51 24.89 7.97
C ASP A 295 -4.62 26.09 7.60
N SER A 296 -3.33 26.02 7.97
CA SER A 296 -2.35 27.02 7.58
C SER A 296 -2.13 27.02 6.07
N ASP A 297 -1.99 25.85 5.44
CA ASP A 297 -1.76 25.73 4.00
C ASP A 297 -2.91 26.38 3.19
N ILE A 298 -4.17 26.13 3.58
CA ILE A 298 -5.36 26.75 2.96
C ILE A 298 -5.33 28.27 3.14
N ARG A 299 -5.02 28.76 4.33
CA ARG A 299 -4.99 30.21 4.59
C ARG A 299 -3.88 30.89 3.80
N VAL A 300 -2.68 30.33 3.75
CA VAL A 300 -1.55 30.98 3.08
C VAL A 300 -1.72 30.93 1.56
N SER A 301 -2.22 29.82 1.00
CA SER A 301 -2.45 29.69 -0.45
C SER A 301 -3.52 30.63 -1.00
N LEU A 302 -4.58 30.92 -0.22
CA LEU A 302 -5.70 31.76 -0.67
C LEU A 302 -5.67 33.20 -0.15
N ARG A 303 -4.73 33.58 0.72
CA ARG A 303 -4.65 34.97 1.21
C ARG A 303 -3.81 35.84 0.28
N LYS A 304 -4.20 37.12 0.17
CA LYS A 304 -3.34 38.14 -0.40
C LYS A 304 -2.11 38.35 0.51
N PRO A 305 -0.88 38.38 -0.03
CA PRO A 305 0.32 38.66 0.75
C PRO A 305 0.22 39.99 1.49
N ARG A 306 0.72 40.05 2.73
CA ARG A 306 0.77 41.30 3.52
C ARG A 306 1.79 42.29 3.00
N THR A 307 2.85 41.78 2.37
CA THR A 307 3.98 42.54 1.84
C THR A 307 4.38 41.94 0.48
N GLY A 308 4.84 42.78 -0.44
CA GLY A 308 5.26 42.36 -1.78
C GLY A 308 4.16 42.41 -2.84
N ALA A 309 4.49 41.93 -4.04
CA ALA A 309 3.57 41.88 -5.17
C ALA A 309 2.49 40.80 -4.94
N ASP A 310 1.26 41.11 -5.33
CA ASP A 310 0.15 40.16 -5.28
C ASP A 310 0.40 39.05 -6.31
N ARG A 311 0.71 37.85 -5.82
CA ARG A 311 0.97 36.65 -6.63
C ARG A 311 0.38 35.43 -5.96
N THR A 312 -0.06 34.49 -6.78
CA THR A 312 -0.38 33.11 -6.37
C THR A 312 0.88 32.28 -6.39
N ASP A 313 0.99 31.36 -5.45
CA ASP A 313 2.05 30.36 -5.42
C ASP A 313 1.43 28.99 -5.75
N PRO A 314 1.69 28.45 -6.95
CA PRO A 314 1.15 27.16 -7.35
C PRO A 314 1.53 26.01 -6.41
N GLU A 315 2.71 26.09 -5.77
CA GLU A 315 3.17 25.04 -4.85
C GLU A 315 2.32 25.04 -3.57
N LEU A 316 2.05 26.21 -3.01
CA LEU A 316 1.20 26.34 -1.82
C LEU A 316 -0.25 25.94 -2.11
N ILE A 317 -0.75 26.24 -3.31
CA ILE A 317 -2.09 25.81 -3.75
C ILE A 317 -2.15 24.28 -3.87
N LEU A 318 -1.14 23.67 -4.49
CA LEU A 318 -1.04 22.22 -4.64
C LEU A 318 -0.94 21.53 -3.27
N ASP A 319 -0.10 22.04 -2.37
CA ASP A 319 0.03 21.51 -1.01
C ASP A 319 -1.32 21.61 -0.26
N ALA A 320 -2.02 22.74 -0.32
CA ALA A 320 -3.34 22.86 0.32
C ALA A 320 -4.37 21.88 -0.27
N LEU A 321 -4.38 21.67 -1.59
CA LEU A 321 -5.25 20.69 -2.25
C LEU A 321 -4.91 19.26 -1.84
N ASN A 322 -3.62 18.88 -1.85
CA ASN A 322 -3.17 17.55 -1.43
C ASN A 322 -3.59 17.24 0.01
N GLY A 323 -3.48 18.23 0.90
CA GLY A 323 -3.91 18.07 2.29
C GLY A 323 -5.44 17.96 2.44
N LEU A 324 -6.23 18.64 1.59
CA LEU A 324 -7.69 18.47 1.56
C LEU A 324 -8.10 17.08 1.08
N TYR A 325 -7.47 16.55 0.02
CA TYR A 325 -7.70 15.18 -0.43
C TYR A 325 -7.39 14.17 0.68
N LEU A 326 -6.26 14.34 1.37
CA LEU A 326 -5.91 13.50 2.52
C LEU A 326 -6.97 13.59 3.63
N LEU A 327 -7.42 14.80 3.99
CA LEU A 327 -8.44 14.98 5.01
C LEU A 327 -9.76 14.26 4.65
N VAL A 328 -10.17 14.30 3.39
CA VAL A 328 -11.36 13.57 2.90
C VAL A 328 -11.17 12.06 3.04
N ALA A 329 -10.01 11.53 2.64
CA ALA A 329 -9.69 10.10 2.76
C ALA A 329 -9.65 9.65 4.24
N VAL A 330 -8.99 10.42 5.10
CA VAL A 330 -8.90 10.16 6.55
C VAL A 330 -10.29 10.22 7.19
N LYS A 331 -11.15 11.15 6.78
CA LYS A 331 -12.53 11.21 7.28
C LYS A 331 -13.34 9.95 6.92
N ALA A 332 -13.12 9.38 5.73
CA ALA A 332 -13.75 8.12 5.33
C ALA A 332 -13.22 6.92 6.12
N ALA A 333 -11.96 6.96 6.54
CA ALA A 333 -11.28 5.92 7.32
C ALA A 333 -11.27 6.16 8.84
N LYS A 334 -12.05 7.12 9.36
CA LYS A 334 -11.92 7.61 10.76
C LYS A 334 -12.06 6.52 11.83
N GLU A 335 -12.84 5.47 11.55
CA GLU A 335 -13.10 4.39 12.51
C GLU A 335 -11.91 3.42 12.63
N SER A 336 -11.05 3.39 11.62
CA SER A 336 -9.81 2.61 11.60
C SER A 336 -8.58 3.43 11.96
N LEU A 337 -8.76 4.67 12.45
CA LEU A 337 -7.68 5.60 12.77
C LEU A 337 -7.87 6.21 14.16
N ALA A 338 -6.75 6.50 14.82
CA ALA A 338 -6.74 7.15 16.13
C ALA A 338 -6.81 8.69 16.01
N LEU A 339 -7.55 9.22 15.03
CA LEU A 339 -7.54 10.65 14.65
C LEU A 339 -8.92 11.34 14.75
N ASN A 340 -9.88 10.74 15.45
CA ASN A 340 -11.27 11.19 15.46
C ASN A 340 -11.47 12.67 15.88
N SER A 341 -10.78 13.11 16.94
CA SER A 341 -10.90 14.48 17.47
C SER A 341 -10.29 15.53 16.54
N ILE A 342 -9.07 15.28 16.04
CA ILE A 342 -8.37 16.20 15.14
C ILE A 342 -9.10 16.31 13.81
N VAL A 343 -9.57 15.19 13.24
CA VAL A 343 -10.31 15.17 11.97
C VAL A 343 -11.61 15.95 12.10
N SER A 344 -12.38 15.74 13.16
CA SER A 344 -13.64 16.47 13.37
C SER A 344 -13.42 17.97 13.50
N THR A 345 -12.40 18.37 14.27
CA THR A 345 -12.03 19.78 14.49
C THR A 345 -11.53 20.44 13.21
N LEU A 346 -10.66 19.75 12.48
CA LEU A 346 -10.07 20.25 11.24
C LEU A 346 -11.12 20.32 10.14
N TRP A 347 -12.02 19.33 10.04
CA TRP A 347 -13.14 19.36 9.10
C TRP A 347 -14.02 20.59 9.33
N ALA A 348 -14.40 20.89 10.57
CA ALA A 348 -15.20 22.06 10.89
C ALA A 348 -14.45 23.39 10.62
N THR A 349 -13.18 23.46 10.98
CA THR A 349 -12.37 24.68 10.84
C THR A 349 -12.06 24.99 9.39
N THR A 350 -11.55 24.02 8.63
CA THR A 350 -11.27 24.17 7.18
C THR A 350 -12.51 24.57 6.39
N GLY A 351 -13.69 24.07 6.75
CA GLY A 351 -14.96 24.51 6.16
C GLY A 351 -15.23 26.00 6.36
N ARG A 352 -15.23 26.45 7.62
CA ARG A 352 -15.47 27.87 7.96
C ARG A 352 -14.45 28.82 7.35
N ASP A 353 -13.18 28.43 7.38
CA ASP A 353 -12.09 29.25 6.84
C ASP A 353 -12.18 29.37 5.32
N LEU A 354 -12.49 28.27 4.62
CA LEU A 354 -12.65 28.28 3.18
C LEU A 354 -13.85 29.14 2.75
N GLU A 355 -15.00 29.05 3.44
CA GLU A 355 -16.16 29.92 3.18
C GLU A 355 -15.81 31.41 3.33
N THR A 356 -15.07 31.75 4.39
CA THR A 356 -14.64 33.12 4.67
C THR A 356 -13.67 33.62 3.60
N LEU A 357 -12.68 32.80 3.23
CA LEU A 357 -11.69 33.13 2.20
C LEU A 357 -12.35 33.25 0.83
N MET A 358 -13.34 32.40 0.51
CA MET A 358 -14.06 32.47 -0.76
C MET A 358 -14.93 33.71 -0.86
N SER A 359 -15.66 34.04 0.20
CA SER A 359 -16.49 35.27 0.22
C SER A 359 -15.63 36.50 -0.02
N ARG A 360 -14.48 36.61 0.66
CA ARG A 360 -13.52 37.72 0.49
C ARG A 360 -12.88 37.74 -0.88
N SER A 361 -12.50 36.58 -1.42
CA SER A 361 -11.87 36.49 -2.75
C SER A 361 -12.85 36.88 -3.85
N LEU A 362 -14.12 36.49 -3.71
CA LEU A 362 -15.18 36.84 -4.66
C LEU A 362 -15.54 38.33 -4.60
N GLU A 363 -15.59 38.92 -3.41
CA GLU A 363 -15.73 40.37 -3.24
C GLU A 363 -14.56 41.16 -3.84
N ALA A 364 -13.32 40.69 -3.64
CA ALA A 364 -12.14 41.30 -4.25
C ALA A 364 -12.19 41.21 -5.77
N PHE A 365 -12.54 40.04 -6.31
CA PHE A 365 -12.67 39.83 -7.75
C PHE A 365 -13.77 40.70 -8.38
N ARG A 366 -14.91 40.89 -7.70
CA ARG A 366 -15.98 41.82 -8.14
C ARG A 366 -15.50 43.26 -8.28
N LYS A 367 -14.54 43.69 -7.47
CA LYS A 367 -13.98 45.06 -7.54
C LYS A 367 -12.99 45.22 -8.68
N GLU A 368 -12.25 44.16 -9.02
CA GLU A 368 -11.23 44.16 -10.08
C GLU A 368 -11.32 42.91 -10.96
N PRO A 369 -12.37 42.75 -11.80
CA PRO A 369 -12.60 41.50 -12.54
C PRO A 369 -11.53 41.16 -13.58
N GLN A 370 -10.77 42.17 -14.02
CA GLN A 370 -9.69 42.00 -15.01
C GLN A 370 -8.35 41.56 -14.38
N ASN A 371 -8.26 41.46 -13.05
CA ASN A 371 -7.03 41.09 -12.37
C ASN A 371 -6.80 39.57 -12.45
N PRO A 372 -5.78 39.09 -13.21
CA PRO A 372 -5.57 37.67 -13.43
C PRO A 372 -5.19 36.92 -12.14
N VAL A 373 -4.52 37.58 -11.20
CA VAL A 373 -4.11 36.96 -9.92
C VAL A 373 -5.31 36.70 -9.02
N LEU A 374 -6.30 37.61 -9.00
CA LEU A 374 -7.54 37.39 -8.26
C LEU A 374 -8.36 36.27 -8.88
N LEU A 375 -8.39 36.18 -10.21
CA LEU A 375 -9.06 35.08 -10.92
C LEU A 375 -8.41 33.73 -10.59
N GLU A 376 -7.09 33.64 -10.65
CA GLU A 376 -6.34 32.42 -10.37
C GLU A 376 -6.55 31.94 -8.92
N ARG A 377 -6.43 32.86 -7.95
CA ARG A 377 -6.71 32.58 -6.54
C ARG A 377 -8.16 32.13 -6.31
N LEU A 378 -9.13 32.79 -6.95
CA LEU A 378 -10.53 32.42 -6.87
C LEU A 378 -10.78 31.02 -7.45
N ASN A 379 -10.18 30.69 -8.59
CA ASN A 379 -10.28 29.36 -9.20
C ASN A 379 -9.66 28.26 -8.31
N ALA A 380 -8.49 28.52 -7.71
CA ALA A 380 -7.87 27.62 -6.74
C ALA A 380 -8.80 27.37 -5.54
N GLY A 381 -9.38 28.43 -4.98
CA GLY A 381 -10.33 28.32 -3.88
C GLY A 381 -11.64 27.59 -4.24
N ILE A 382 -12.15 27.78 -5.47
CA ILE A 382 -13.28 27.00 -6.00
C ILE A 382 -12.93 25.51 -6.05
N LYS A 383 -11.72 25.15 -6.50
CA LYS A 383 -11.29 23.75 -6.55
C LYS A 383 -11.18 23.14 -5.15
N MET A 384 -10.65 23.88 -4.19
CA MET A 384 -10.64 23.46 -2.79
C MET A 384 -12.07 23.28 -2.23
N ALA A 385 -13.00 24.16 -2.61
CA ALA A 385 -14.40 24.10 -2.18
C ALA A 385 -15.13 22.89 -2.79
N GLU A 386 -14.80 22.52 -4.03
CA GLU A 386 -15.30 21.31 -4.68
C GLU A 386 -14.95 20.06 -3.88
N VAL A 387 -13.69 19.93 -3.46
CA VAL A 387 -13.20 18.80 -2.65
C VAL A 387 -13.84 18.81 -1.26
N ARG A 388 -13.96 19.97 -0.63
CA ARG A 388 -14.42 20.10 0.76
C ARG A 388 -15.94 20.01 0.93
N PHE A 389 -16.73 20.58 0.02
CA PHE A 389 -18.18 20.69 0.17
C PHE A 389 -18.93 19.75 -0.76
N ASN A 390 -18.69 19.86 -2.07
CA ASN A 390 -19.17 19.02 -3.17
C ASN A 390 -19.12 19.80 -4.51
N PRO A 391 -19.32 19.13 -5.66
CA PRO A 391 -19.41 19.79 -6.97
C PRO A 391 -20.55 20.81 -7.10
N GLU A 392 -21.68 20.61 -6.41
CA GLU A 392 -22.83 21.52 -6.48
C GLU A 392 -22.50 22.89 -5.87
N TYR A 393 -21.78 22.91 -4.74
CA TYR A 393 -21.32 24.13 -4.10
C TYR A 393 -20.30 24.87 -4.97
N ALA A 394 -19.36 24.14 -5.57
CA ALA A 394 -18.40 24.73 -6.51
C ALA A 394 -19.11 25.36 -7.73
N ALA A 395 -20.16 24.71 -8.26
CA ALA A 395 -20.94 25.26 -9.36
C ALA A 395 -21.64 26.60 -9.02
N ILE A 396 -22.09 26.78 -7.77
CA ILE A 396 -22.63 28.06 -7.29
C ILE A 396 -21.56 29.15 -7.32
N LEU A 397 -20.35 28.86 -6.84
CA LEU A 397 -19.24 29.81 -6.85
C LEU A 397 -18.79 30.17 -8.27
N ILE A 398 -18.76 29.19 -9.18
CA ILE A 398 -18.44 29.41 -10.60
C ILE A 398 -19.44 30.38 -11.22
N ARG A 399 -20.75 30.17 -11.01
CA ARG A 399 -21.79 31.10 -11.51
C ARG A 399 -21.65 32.50 -10.93
N ALA A 400 -21.31 32.60 -9.64
CA ALA A 400 -21.12 33.88 -8.97
C ALA A 400 -19.88 34.64 -9.48
N ARG A 401 -18.79 33.93 -9.81
CA ARG A 401 -17.63 34.47 -10.53
C ARG A 401 -18.01 34.96 -11.92
N ASP A 402 -18.69 34.14 -12.71
CA ASP A 402 -19.03 34.46 -14.10
C ASP A 402 -19.98 35.66 -14.19
N THR A 403 -20.84 35.84 -13.18
CA THR A 403 -21.71 37.02 -13.05
C THR A 403 -20.91 38.29 -12.72
N ALA A 404 -19.77 38.18 -12.03
CA ALA A 404 -18.92 39.33 -11.69
C ALA A 404 -18.08 39.86 -12.86
N VAL A 405 -17.99 39.09 -13.96
CA VAL A 405 -17.29 39.49 -15.21
C VAL A 405 -18.23 40.23 -16.16
N LYS A 406 -19.54 40.03 -16.02
CA LYS A 406 -20.59 40.74 -16.76
C LYS A 406 -20.84 42.10 -16.11
#